data_AF-U3KZ27-F1
#
_entry.id   AF-U3KZ27-F1
#
_cell.length_a   1.000
_cell.length_b   1.000
_cell.length_c   1.000
_cell.angle_alpha   90.00
_cell.angle_beta   90.00
_cell.angle_gamma   90.00
#
_symmetry.space_group_name_H-M   'P 1'
#
loop_
_entity.id
_entity.type
_entity.pdbx_description
1 polymer ?
#
loop_
_entity_poly.entity_id
_entity_poly.type
_entity_poly.pdbx_seq_one_letter_code
_entity_poly.pdbx_strand_id
1 'polypeptide(L)'
;MRDYWASFGESPTFFRYVDWVLTVPLMCLEFYLILKVAGAKQSLLWKMVLYSIVMLVTGYFGEVVFTDSAALWGFISGVAYFAIVYE
;
A
#
# COMPACT_ATOMS: atom_id res chain seq x y z
N MET A 1 10.58 7.02 -13.18
CA MET A 1 11.26 6.91 -11.86
C MET A 1 12.77 6.81 -11.96
N ARG A 2 13.31 5.90 -12.79
CA ARG A 2 14.76 5.82 -13.07
C ARG A 2 15.35 7.15 -13.52
N ASP A 3 14.72 7.80 -14.51
CA ASP A 3 15.24 9.03 -15.09
C ASP A 3 15.13 10.23 -14.13
N TYR A 4 14.16 10.20 -13.20
CA TYR A 4 14.07 11.17 -12.10
C TYR A 4 15.25 11.01 -11.14
N TRP A 5 15.54 9.80 -10.68
CA TRP A 5 16.70 9.54 -9.82
C TRP A 5 18.02 9.92 -10.51
N ALA A 6 18.17 9.61 -11.81
CA ALA A 6 19.35 9.98 -12.58
C ALA A 6 19.56 11.50 -12.71
N SER A 7 18.48 12.28 -12.62
CA SER A 7 18.52 13.74 -12.77
C SER A 7 18.60 14.49 -11.43
N PHE A 8 18.00 13.95 -10.37
CA PHE A 8 17.81 14.64 -9.09
C PHE A 8 18.53 13.97 -7.91
N GLY A 9 19.07 12.75 -8.07
CA GLY A 9 19.77 12.01 -7.02
C GLY A 9 18.87 11.48 -5.89
N GLU A 10 17.57 11.74 -5.95
CA GLU A 10 16.60 11.38 -4.93
C GLU A 10 15.58 10.37 -5.43
N SER A 11 15.06 9.54 -4.51
CA SER A 11 13.95 8.65 -4.85
C SER A 11 12.66 9.47 -5.02
N PRO A 12 11.90 9.27 -6.11
CA PRO A 12 10.63 9.97 -6.33
C PRO A 12 9.51 9.42 -5.43
N THR A 13 9.62 9.63 -4.12
CA THR A 13 8.72 9.04 -3.09
C THR A 13 7.26 9.37 -3.38
N PHE A 14 6.95 10.64 -3.64
CA PHE A 14 5.60 11.09 -3.99
C PHE A 14 5.00 10.31 -5.17
N PHE A 15 5.72 10.19 -6.30
CA PHE A 15 5.21 9.48 -7.47
C PHE A 15 4.99 7.99 -7.21
N ARG A 16 5.80 7.37 -6.34
CA ARG A 16 5.59 5.97 -5.90
C ARG A 16 4.28 5.82 -5.16
N TYR A 17 3.98 6.67 -4.19
CA TYR A 17 2.73 6.57 -3.44
C TYR A 17 1.49 6.83 -4.29
N VAL A 18 1.56 7.75 -5.26
CA VAL A 18 0.47 7.95 -6.23
C VAL A 18 0.23 6.70 -7.07
N ASP A 19 1.29 6.08 -7.58
CA ASP A 19 1.20 4.83 -8.35
C ASP A 19 0.69 3.67 -7.48
N TRP A 20 1.15 3.54 -6.24
CA TRP A 20 0.75 2.48 -5.32
C TRP A 20 -0.71 2.59 -4.87
N VAL A 21 -1.23 3.80 -4.67
CA VAL A 21 -2.65 4.01 -4.34
C VAL A 21 -3.57 3.49 -5.45
N LEU A 22 -3.10 3.43 -6.69
CA LEU A 22 -3.85 2.85 -7.80
C LEU A 22 -3.56 1.36 -7.93
N THR A 23 -2.29 0.97 -8.04
CA THR A 23 -1.88 -0.40 -8.38
C THR A 23 -2.16 -1.40 -7.26
N VAL A 24 -2.00 -1.04 -5.98
CA VAL A 24 -2.20 -1.99 -4.87
C VAL A 24 -3.67 -2.40 -4.71
N PRO A 25 -4.66 -1.48 -4.70
CA PRO A 25 -6.06 -1.87 -4.71
C PRO A 25 -6.47 -2.66 -5.95
N LEU A 26 -5.89 -2.33 -7.12
CA LEU A 26 -6.10 -3.08 -8.36
C LEU A 26 -5.59 -4.53 -8.25
N MET A 27 -4.43 -4.76 -7.61
CA MET A 27 -3.93 -6.10 -7.33
C MET A 27 -4.82 -6.86 -6.34
N CYS A 28 -5.32 -6.20 -5.28
CA CYS A 28 -6.30 -6.80 -4.36
C CYS A 28 -7.60 -7.21 -5.09
N LEU A 29 -8.05 -6.38 -6.03
CA LEU A 29 -9.20 -6.69 -6.88
C LEU A 29 -8.93 -7.89 -7.80
N GLU A 30 -7.78 -7.92 -8.47
CA GLU A 30 -7.37 -9.04 -9.32
C GLU A 30 -7.33 -10.36 -8.52
N PHE A 31 -6.68 -10.35 -7.36
CA PHE A 31 -6.62 -11.51 -6.46
C PHE A 31 -8.02 -11.96 -6.02
N TYR A 32 -8.89 -11.02 -5.63
CA TYR A 32 -10.27 -11.33 -5.29
C TYR A 32 -11.04 -11.95 -6.46
N LEU A 33 -10.86 -11.46 -7.69
CA LEU A 33 -11.55 -12.01 -8.87
C LEU A 33 -11.16 -13.47 -9.13
N ILE A 34 -9.90 -13.85 -8.86
CA ILE A 34 -9.45 -15.23 -8.90
C ILE A 34 -10.14 -16.07 -7.81
N LEU A 35 -10.13 -15.60 -6.56
CA LEU A 35 -10.74 -16.32 -5.44
C LEU A 35 -12.27 -16.36 -5.48
N LYS A 36 -12.91 -15.41 -6.17
CA LYS A 36 -14.37 -15.36 -6.34
C LYS A 36 -14.90 -16.65 -6.97
N VAL A 37 -14.13 -17.25 -7.88
CA VAL A 37 -14.47 -18.53 -8.51
C VAL A 37 -14.48 -19.68 -7.49
N ALA A 38 -13.66 -19.59 -6.44
CA ALA A 38 -13.60 -20.53 -5.33
C ALA A 38 -14.59 -20.22 -4.19
N GLY A 39 -15.46 -19.22 -4.35
CA GLY A 39 -16.49 -18.86 -3.37
C GLY A 39 -16.11 -17.77 -2.37
N ALA A 40 -15.08 -16.96 -2.66
CA ALA A 40 -14.73 -15.83 -1.81
C ALA A 40 -15.87 -14.80 -1.67
N LYS A 41 -16.04 -14.28 -0.46
CA LYS A 41 -17.07 -13.28 -0.14
C LYS A 41 -16.61 -11.88 -0.56
N GLN A 42 -17.53 -11.05 -1.01
CA GLN A 42 -17.25 -9.64 -1.35
C GLN A 42 -16.69 -8.83 -0.16
N SER A 43 -16.94 -9.27 1.08
CA SER A 43 -16.33 -8.66 2.27
C SER A 43 -14.81 -8.74 2.26
N LEU A 44 -14.22 -9.79 1.66
CA LEU A 44 -12.76 -9.95 1.56
C LEU A 44 -12.15 -8.80 0.75
N LEU A 45 -12.70 -8.52 -0.44
CA LEU A 45 -12.24 -7.42 -1.31
C LEU A 45 -12.22 -6.08 -0.57
N TRP A 46 -13.32 -5.73 0.09
CA TRP A 46 -13.44 -4.44 0.77
C TRP A 46 -12.46 -4.31 1.93
N LYS A 47 -12.23 -5.38 2.69
CA LYS A 47 -11.23 -5.40 3.76
C LYS A 47 -9.81 -5.25 3.21
N MET A 48 -9.44 -6.01 2.19
CA MET A 48 -8.12 -5.92 1.56
C MET A 48 -7.85 -4.51 0.99
N VAL A 49 -8.82 -3.92 0.30
CA VAL A 49 -8.71 -2.55 -0.23
C VAL A 49 -8.56 -1.54 0.92
N LEU A 50 -9.37 -1.63 1.96
CA LEU A 50 -9.30 -0.72 3.10
C LEU A 50 -7.95 -0.83 3.82
N TYR A 51 -7.48 -2.05 4.11
CA TYR A 51 -6.18 -2.27 4.71
C TYR A 51 -5.03 -1.79 3.83
N SER A 52 -5.12 -1.95 2.50
CA SER A 52 -4.10 -1.40 1.58
C SER A 52 -4.01 0.12 1.62
N ILE A 53 -5.15 0.81 1.73
CA ILE A 53 -5.17 2.27 1.84
C ILE A 53 -4.55 2.71 3.17
N VAL A 54 -4.92 2.06 4.28
CA VAL A 54 -4.34 2.34 5.60
C VAL A 54 -2.83 2.11 5.59
N MET A 55 -2.36 0.99 5.02
CA MET A 55 -0.95 0.67 4.87
C MET A 55 -0.20 1.76 4.10
N LEU A 56 -0.74 2.22 2.97
CA LEU A 56 -0.09 3.22 2.13
C LEU A 56 -0.09 4.62 2.76
N VAL A 57 -1.20 5.05 3.36
CA VAL A 57 -1.29 6.37 4.03
C VAL A 57 -0.33 6.45 5.20
N THR A 58 -0.29 5.41 6.05
CA THR A 58 0.60 5.36 7.21
C THR A 58 2.07 5.24 6.79
N GLY A 59 2.36 4.50 5.72
CA GLY A 59 3.70 4.46 5.12
C GLY A 59 4.14 5.84 4.63
N TYR A 60 3.28 6.56 3.91
CA TYR A 60 3.57 7.91 3.41
C TYR A 60 3.84 8.90 4.55
N PHE A 61 3.07 8.80 5.63
CA PHE A 61 3.29 9.60 6.83
C PHE A 61 4.67 9.33 7.45
N GLY A 62 5.12 8.08 7.50
CA GLY A 62 6.46 7.75 7.99
C GLY A 62 7.59 8.19 7.07
N GLU A 63 7.43 8.02 5.75
CA GLU A 63 8.49 8.30 4.78
C GLU A 63 8.63 9.78 4.41
N VAL A 64 7.55 10.57 4.47
CA VAL A 64 7.53 11.93 3.89
C VAL A 64 7.10 13.02 4.86
N VAL A 65 6.13 12.74 5.75
CA VAL A 65 5.50 13.80 6.58
C VAL A 65 6.12 13.88 7.97
N PHE A 66 6.34 12.75 8.62
CA PHE A 66 6.76 12.63 10.03
C PHE A 66 8.00 11.74 10.15
N THR A 67 9.06 12.11 9.42
CA THR A 67 10.31 11.35 9.30
C THR A 67 10.99 11.06 10.65
N ASP A 68 10.88 11.97 11.63
CA ASP A 68 11.38 11.75 13.00
C ASP A 68 10.72 10.57 13.71
N SER A 69 9.51 10.19 13.28
CA SER A 69 8.72 9.07 13.80
C SER A 69 8.53 7.95 12.78
N ALA A 70 9.43 7.86 11.78
CA ALA A 70 9.35 6.88 10.70
C ALA A 70 9.21 5.43 11.19
N ALA A 71 9.88 5.06 12.29
CA ALA A 71 9.78 3.72 12.87
C ALA A 71 8.35 3.39 13.37
N LEU A 72 7.68 4.36 14.00
CA LEU A 72 6.31 4.18 14.50
C LEU A 72 5.32 4.04 13.34
N TRP A 73 5.38 4.95 12.36
CA TRP A 73 4.50 4.91 11.19
C TRP A 73 4.77 3.70 10.30
N GLY A 74 6.04 3.30 10.17
CA GLY A 74 6.42 2.06 9.50
C GLY A 74 5.89 0.81 10.22
N PHE A 75 5.90 0.80 11.55
CA PHE A 75 5.27 -0.27 12.32
C PHE A 75 3.76 -0.34 12.10
N ILE A 76 3.05 0.80 12.15
CA ILE A 76 1.60 0.86 11.90
C ILE A 76 1.29 0.37 10.47
N SER A 77 2.08 0.82 9.48
CA SER A 77 1.96 0.36 8.09
C SER A 77 2.20 -1.15 7.98
N GLY A 78 3.22 -1.68 8.66
CA GLY A 78 3.50 -3.11 8.72
C GLY A 78 2.36 -3.93 9.34
N VAL A 79 1.73 -3.44 10.40
CA VAL A 79 0.55 -4.09 11.00
C VAL A 79 -0.61 -4.15 10.00
N ALA A 80 -0.85 -3.07 9.23
CA ALA A 80 -1.87 -3.07 8.19
C ALA A 80 -1.54 -4.07 7.07
N TYR A 81 -0.26 -4.22 6.70
CA TYR A 81 0.18 -5.27 5.76
C TYR A 81 -0.14 -6.68 6.28
N PHE A 82 0.19 -6.98 7.53
CA PHE A 82 -0.13 -8.29 8.12
C PHE A 82 -1.64 -8.53 8.24
N ALA A 83 -2.45 -7.48 8.42
CA ALA A 83 -3.90 -7.60 8.37
C ALA A 83 -4.40 -7.98 6.97
N ILE A 84 -3.76 -7.53 5.88
CA ILE A 84 -4.07 -7.99 4.51
C ILE A 84 -3.75 -9.48 4.36
N VAL A 85 -2.58 -9.93 4.85
CA VAL A 85 -2.15 -11.33 4.74
C VAL A 85 -3.03 -12.28 5.55
N TYR A 86 -3.63 -11.80 6.63
CA TYR A 86 -4.51 -12.58 7.49
C TYR A 86 -5.90 -12.85 6.87
N GLU A 87 -6.37 -11.99 5.96
CA GLU A 87 -7.67 -12.12 5.29
C GLU A 87 -7.62 -13.07 4.08
#